data_AF-A0A3B9AU49-F1
#
_entry.id   AF-A0A3B9AU49-F1
#
_cell.length_a   1.000
_cell.length_b   1.000
_cell.length_c   1.000
_cell.angle_alpha   90.00
_cell.angle_beta   90.00
_cell.angle_gamma   90.00
#
_symmetry.space_group_name_H-M   'P 1'
#
loop_
_entity.id
_entity.type
_entity.pdbx_description
1 polymer ?
#
loop_
_entity_poly.entity_id
_entity_poly.type
_entity_poly.pdbx_seq_one_letter_code
_entity_poly.pdbx_strand_id
1 'polypeptide(L)'
;MKRSNHKFSVSTLLLTTLLSTGVFTAFSQSSDDHTCGAVNVHNPGVTYSQVADIDGNTYKTVVIDDLVWFAENLKVTRFQNGDVIPNVNEAAVWSGLTGPGMCSYKNDTSYDCPYGKLYNFFVASDARNPCPNGWRVPSLADLYKLIFFLDPNANPQQPGNMPNKAGGALKSSGLTYWRSPNTNATNLSGFSAIPNGGRNDAGAFSFSNDAAASYWLSTQVGPGMGFFLELAYPQDYAVRNAYFAKYGCCIRCVADLSTLSTEESEVPRFSVFPNPANDYIQIKSDERMNGEEYVITDLTGRLMLRGMLSDNLTVSIVELPSGMYFLRFPTTNWGVSKIIKE
;
A
#
# COMPACT_ATOMS: atom_id res chain seq x y z
N MET A 1 -53.60 73.36 -27.94
CA MET A 1 -52.84 74.15 -26.95
C MET A 1 -52.50 73.27 -25.74
N LYS A 2 -51.20 73.04 -25.52
CA LYS A 2 -50.45 72.72 -24.28
C LYS A 2 -50.82 71.54 -23.33
N ARG A 3 -49.81 70.64 -23.19
CA ARG A 3 -49.21 69.97 -21.99
C ARG A 3 -50.06 68.87 -21.27
N SER A 4 -49.52 67.79 -20.70
CA SER A 4 -48.17 67.31 -20.34
C SER A 4 -48.17 65.78 -20.09
N ASN A 5 -46.97 65.17 -20.18
CA ASN A 5 -46.60 63.76 -19.95
C ASN A 5 -46.74 63.24 -18.50
N HIS A 6 -46.89 61.92 -18.33
CA HIS A 6 -45.95 61.08 -17.57
C HIS A 6 -46.00 59.60 -18.03
N LYS A 7 -44.80 59.03 -18.28
CA LYS A 7 -44.54 57.61 -18.58
C LYS A 7 -44.34 56.84 -17.28
N PHE A 8 -44.84 55.61 -17.19
CA PHE A 8 -44.37 54.58 -16.24
C PHE A 8 -44.02 53.30 -17.01
N SER A 9 -42.87 52.72 -16.67
CA SER A 9 -42.22 51.59 -17.32
C SER A 9 -42.60 50.26 -16.66
N VAL A 10 -42.86 49.25 -17.48
CA VAL A 10 -43.24 47.88 -17.11
C VAL A 10 -41.96 47.06 -16.85
N SER A 11 -41.89 46.33 -15.74
CA SER A 11 -40.90 45.28 -15.49
C SER A 11 -41.60 43.94 -15.29
N THR A 12 -41.38 43.03 -16.23
CA THR A 12 -41.90 41.66 -16.26
C THR A 12 -40.85 40.73 -15.65
N LEU A 13 -41.15 40.11 -14.52
CA LEU A 13 -40.27 39.14 -13.85
C LEU A 13 -40.58 37.73 -14.37
N LEU A 14 -39.67 37.14 -15.16
CA LEU A 14 -39.78 35.76 -15.63
C LEU A 14 -39.35 34.79 -14.53
N LEU A 15 -40.28 33.94 -14.10
CA LEU A 15 -40.06 32.79 -13.24
C LEU A 15 -39.58 31.62 -14.10
N THR A 16 -38.31 31.25 -14.00
CA THR A 16 -37.77 30.05 -14.67
C THR A 16 -37.67 28.90 -13.67
N THR A 17 -38.46 27.86 -13.92
CA THR A 17 -38.43 26.58 -13.24
C THR A 17 -37.27 25.73 -13.75
N LEU A 18 -36.22 25.56 -12.96
CA LEU A 18 -35.24 24.49 -13.18
C LEU A 18 -35.72 23.22 -12.47
N LEU A 19 -36.28 22.30 -13.25
CA LEU A 19 -36.42 20.90 -12.87
C LEU A 19 -35.01 20.28 -12.79
N SER A 20 -34.43 20.20 -11.59
CA SER A 20 -33.25 19.36 -11.37
C SER A 20 -33.72 17.91 -11.24
N THR A 21 -33.84 17.21 -12.36
CA THR A 21 -33.77 15.74 -12.34
C THR A 21 -32.32 15.33 -12.17
N GLY A 22 -31.78 15.57 -10.98
CA GLY A 22 -30.54 14.96 -10.52
C GLY A 22 -30.89 13.61 -9.92
N VAL A 23 -31.02 12.58 -10.75
CA VAL A 23 -30.79 11.23 -10.26
C VAL A 23 -29.29 11.20 -9.96
N PHE A 24 -28.93 11.39 -8.69
CA PHE A 24 -27.61 10.99 -8.22
C PHE A 24 -27.60 9.47 -8.20
N THR A 25 -27.39 8.85 -9.36
CA THR A 25 -26.73 7.55 -9.39
C THR A 25 -25.31 7.83 -8.93
N ALA A 26 -25.05 7.60 -7.65
CA ALA A 26 -23.69 7.35 -7.18
C ALA A 26 -23.20 6.10 -7.92
N PHE A 27 -22.63 6.29 -9.10
CA PHE A 27 -21.74 5.29 -9.67
C PHE A 27 -20.51 5.29 -8.76
N SER A 28 -20.40 4.26 -7.93
CA SER A 28 -19.09 3.76 -7.52
C SER A 28 -18.34 3.39 -8.79
N GLN A 29 -17.61 4.34 -9.38
CA GLN A 29 -16.58 4.00 -10.36
C GLN A 29 -15.37 3.53 -9.57
N SER A 30 -15.41 2.28 -9.09
CA SER A 30 -14.19 1.53 -8.86
C SER A 30 -13.61 1.27 -10.25
N SER A 31 -12.90 2.23 -10.84
CA SER A 31 -12.20 1.93 -12.08
C SER A 31 -11.15 0.88 -11.73
N ASP A 32 -11.37 -0.36 -12.14
CA ASP A 32 -10.38 -1.43 -12.01
C ASP A 32 -9.13 -1.14 -12.84
N ASP A 33 -9.15 -0.08 -13.65
CA ASP A 33 -8.00 0.43 -14.37
C ASP A 33 -6.83 0.82 -13.45
N HIS A 34 -5.63 0.74 -13.99
CA HIS A 34 -4.42 1.26 -13.35
C HIS A 34 -4.59 2.74 -13.02
N THR A 35 -3.88 3.24 -12.00
CA THR A 35 -3.84 4.67 -11.63
C THR A 35 -3.51 5.65 -12.77
N CYS A 36 -2.92 5.17 -13.87
CA CYS A 36 -2.63 5.96 -15.06
C CYS A 36 -3.62 5.73 -16.23
N GLY A 37 -4.74 5.05 -15.98
CA GLY A 37 -5.80 4.77 -16.97
C GLY A 37 -5.55 3.55 -17.85
N ALA A 38 -4.50 2.77 -17.59
CA ALA A 38 -4.23 1.54 -18.33
C ALA A 38 -5.26 0.44 -17.97
N VAL A 39 -5.90 -0.12 -18.99
CA VAL A 39 -7.00 -1.09 -18.84
C VAL A 39 -6.48 -2.53 -18.70
N ASN A 40 -7.29 -3.42 -18.12
CA ASN A 40 -7.00 -4.86 -18.02
C ASN A 40 -5.70 -5.22 -17.26
N VAL A 41 -5.20 -4.34 -16.40
CA VAL A 41 -4.09 -4.65 -15.48
C VAL A 41 -4.61 -5.39 -14.25
N HIS A 42 -5.64 -4.83 -13.60
CA HIS A 42 -6.14 -5.35 -12.33
C HIS A 42 -7.34 -6.27 -12.49
N ASN A 43 -7.52 -7.13 -11.48
CA ASN A 43 -8.69 -7.99 -11.38
C ASN A 43 -9.89 -7.20 -10.86
N PRO A 44 -11.00 -7.10 -11.62
CA PRO A 44 -12.18 -6.35 -11.21
C PRO A 44 -12.95 -6.97 -10.03
N GLY A 45 -12.68 -8.24 -9.72
CA GLY A 45 -13.25 -8.93 -8.56
C GLY A 45 -12.49 -8.67 -7.25
N VAL A 46 -11.42 -7.86 -7.26
CA VAL A 46 -10.59 -7.57 -6.10
C VAL A 46 -10.71 -6.09 -5.73
N THR A 47 -10.83 -5.80 -4.44
CA THR A 47 -10.83 -4.42 -3.94
C THR A 47 -9.40 -3.94 -3.73
N TYR A 48 -9.10 -2.76 -4.26
CA TYR A 48 -7.80 -2.12 -4.12
C TYR A 48 -7.89 -0.88 -3.24
N SER A 49 -6.90 -0.71 -2.37
CA SER A 49 -6.61 0.57 -1.72
C SER A 49 -5.58 1.35 -2.54
N GLN A 50 -5.22 2.55 -2.12
CA GLN A 50 -4.18 3.34 -2.79
C GLN A 50 -3.20 3.95 -1.78
N VAL A 51 -1.97 4.18 -2.24
CA VAL A 51 -0.93 4.90 -1.51
C VAL A 51 -0.19 5.83 -2.46
N ALA A 52 0.32 6.95 -1.94
CA ALA A 52 1.17 7.88 -2.67
C ALA A 52 2.62 7.81 -2.18
N ASP A 53 3.59 7.95 -3.10
CA ASP A 53 5.00 8.13 -2.75
C ASP A 53 5.37 9.61 -2.54
N ILE A 54 6.66 9.87 -2.28
CA ILE A 54 7.21 11.21 -2.06
C ILE A 54 7.15 12.11 -3.31
N ASP A 55 6.96 11.53 -4.50
CA ASP A 55 6.80 12.23 -5.78
C ASP A 55 5.33 12.52 -6.11
N GLY A 56 4.40 12.06 -5.26
CA GLY A 56 2.97 12.16 -5.52
C GLY A 56 2.45 11.14 -6.53
N ASN A 57 3.24 10.13 -6.87
CA ASN A 57 2.74 9.00 -7.67
C ASN A 57 1.79 8.17 -6.81
N THR A 58 0.59 7.89 -7.31
CA THR A 58 -0.35 6.98 -6.67
C THR A 58 -0.22 5.58 -7.22
N TYR A 59 -0.40 4.59 -6.34
CA TYR A 59 -0.32 3.16 -6.66
C TYR A 59 -1.50 2.43 -6.06
N LYS A 60 -2.11 1.51 -6.81
CA LYS A 60 -3.04 0.54 -6.24
C LYS A 60 -2.31 -0.46 -5.34
N THR A 61 -2.98 -0.86 -4.28
CA THR A 61 -2.48 -1.80 -3.27
C THR A 61 -3.55 -2.84 -2.95
N VAL A 62 -3.10 -4.03 -2.58
CA VAL A 62 -3.97 -5.18 -2.29
C VAL A 62 -3.48 -5.89 -1.04
N VAL A 63 -4.41 -6.32 -0.19
CA VAL A 63 -4.10 -7.16 0.97
C VAL A 63 -3.97 -8.61 0.51
N ILE A 64 -2.85 -9.24 0.81
CA ILE A 64 -2.61 -10.67 0.59
C ILE A 64 -2.09 -11.24 1.89
N ASP A 65 -2.94 -12.02 2.56
CA ASP A 65 -2.72 -12.51 3.93
C ASP A 65 -2.49 -11.37 4.94
N ASP A 66 -1.38 -11.38 5.69
CA ASP A 66 -0.99 -10.40 6.70
C ASP A 66 -0.21 -9.19 6.13
N LEU A 67 -0.04 -9.14 4.81
CA LEU A 67 0.75 -8.11 4.12
C LEU A 67 -0.10 -7.31 3.13
N VAL A 68 0.26 -6.03 2.96
CA VAL A 68 -0.28 -5.19 1.91
C VAL A 68 0.78 -5.02 0.83
N TRP A 69 0.43 -5.38 -0.40
CA TRP A 69 1.33 -5.36 -1.55
C TRP A 69 0.93 -4.28 -2.53
N PHE A 70 1.93 -3.66 -3.17
CA PHE A 70 1.70 -2.91 -4.39
C PHE A 70 1.13 -3.81 -5.48
N ALA A 71 0.05 -3.37 -6.10
CA ALA A 71 -0.50 -3.97 -7.32
C ALA A 71 0.06 -3.33 -8.60
N GLU A 72 0.82 -2.23 -8.46
CA GLU A 72 1.42 -1.46 -9.56
C GLU A 72 2.93 -1.29 -9.36
N ASN A 73 3.66 -1.05 -10.45
CA ASN A 73 5.13 -0.98 -10.41
C ASN A 73 5.60 0.39 -9.95
N LEU A 74 6.61 0.43 -9.07
CA LEU A 74 7.17 1.67 -8.52
C LEU A 74 7.75 2.56 -9.65
N LYS A 75 7.54 3.88 -9.56
CA LYS A 75 8.05 4.89 -10.50
C LYS A 75 8.66 6.13 -9.81
N VAL A 76 8.97 5.99 -8.53
CA VAL A 76 9.60 7.02 -7.69
C VAL A 76 10.99 7.41 -8.23
N THR A 77 11.41 8.63 -7.92
CA THR A 77 12.69 9.24 -8.31
C THR A 77 13.52 9.68 -7.11
N ARG A 78 12.98 9.52 -5.89
CA ARG A 78 13.62 9.88 -4.63
C ARG A 78 13.42 8.79 -3.58
N PHE A 79 14.39 8.65 -2.69
CA PHE A 79 14.26 7.84 -1.49
C PHE A 79 13.37 8.54 -0.44
N GLN A 80 12.97 7.83 0.61
CA GLN A 80 12.11 8.38 1.68
C GLN A 80 12.70 9.63 2.36
N ASN A 81 14.03 9.72 2.44
CA ASN A 81 14.73 10.88 3.00
C ASN A 81 14.82 12.08 2.04
N GLY A 82 14.27 11.97 0.82
CA GLY A 82 14.29 13.01 -0.21
C GLY A 82 15.50 12.97 -1.15
N ASP A 83 16.49 12.10 -0.90
CA ASP A 83 17.65 11.97 -1.78
C ASP A 83 17.22 11.47 -3.17
N VAL A 84 17.77 12.07 -4.22
CA VAL A 84 17.49 11.69 -5.59
C VAL A 84 18.12 10.32 -5.91
N ILE A 85 17.33 9.45 -6.54
CA ILE A 85 17.82 8.23 -7.18
C ILE A 85 18.36 8.62 -8.56
N PRO A 86 19.66 8.41 -8.87
CA PRO A 86 20.24 8.82 -10.14
C PRO A 86 19.52 8.20 -11.34
N ASN A 87 19.03 9.04 -12.27
CA ASN A 87 18.54 8.60 -13.57
C ASN A 87 19.72 8.38 -14.52
N VAL A 88 19.95 7.15 -14.96
CA VAL A 88 21.14 6.77 -15.74
C VAL A 88 20.71 6.18 -17.07
N ASN A 89 20.70 7.00 -18.13
CA ASN A 89 20.27 6.56 -19.46
C ASN A 89 21.42 5.91 -20.26
N GLU A 90 22.64 6.38 -20.10
CA GLU A 90 23.80 5.93 -20.88
C GLU A 90 24.26 4.53 -20.49
N ALA A 91 24.38 3.62 -21.48
CA ALA A 91 24.73 2.21 -21.23
C ALA A 91 26.11 2.04 -20.60
N ALA A 92 27.10 2.83 -21.04
CA ALA A 92 28.45 2.82 -20.48
C ALA A 92 28.50 3.34 -19.02
N VAL A 93 27.63 4.28 -18.67
CA VAL A 93 27.52 4.78 -17.30
C VAL A 93 26.83 3.75 -16.42
N TRP A 94 25.74 3.15 -16.91
CA TRP A 94 25.01 2.08 -16.22
C TRP A 94 25.93 0.90 -15.86
N SER A 95 26.73 0.45 -16.82
CA SER A 95 27.63 -0.69 -16.62
C SER A 95 28.75 -0.42 -15.61
N GLY A 96 29.10 0.85 -15.39
CA GLY A 96 30.07 1.31 -14.40
C GLY A 96 29.49 1.63 -13.01
N LEU A 97 28.18 1.48 -12.79
CA LEU A 97 27.56 1.85 -11.51
C LEU A 97 28.06 0.97 -10.35
N THR A 98 28.44 1.63 -9.26
CA THR A 98 28.76 1.01 -7.96
C THR A 98 27.75 1.40 -6.87
N GLY A 99 26.63 1.99 -7.26
CA GLY A 99 25.62 2.52 -6.35
C GLY A 99 24.25 2.67 -7.03
N PRO A 100 23.29 3.34 -6.36
CA PRO A 100 21.91 3.46 -6.83
C PRO A 100 21.79 4.04 -8.23
N GLY A 101 20.91 3.45 -9.02
CA GLY A 101 20.58 3.91 -10.36
C GLY A 101 19.21 3.42 -10.80
N MET A 102 18.52 4.27 -11.55
CA MET A 102 17.24 3.96 -12.16
C MET A 102 17.19 4.45 -13.60
N CYS A 103 16.26 3.92 -14.38
CA CYS A 103 15.91 4.42 -15.70
C CYS A 103 14.50 3.97 -16.09
N SER A 104 13.87 4.70 -17.02
CA SER A 104 12.71 4.16 -17.74
C SER A 104 13.14 3.05 -18.68
N TYR A 105 12.26 2.07 -18.94
CA TYR A 105 12.57 1.02 -19.92
C TYR A 105 12.84 1.64 -21.29
N LYS A 106 13.92 1.20 -21.96
CA LYS A 106 14.45 1.79 -23.20
C LYS A 106 14.78 3.29 -23.13
N ASN A 107 14.94 3.83 -21.93
CA ASN A 107 15.07 5.27 -21.68
C ASN A 107 13.89 6.10 -22.22
N ASP A 108 12.70 5.51 -22.28
CA ASP A 108 11.49 6.14 -22.79
C ASP A 108 10.41 6.16 -21.71
N THR A 109 10.07 7.37 -21.25
CA THR A 109 9.10 7.59 -20.17
C THR A 109 7.68 7.21 -20.55
N SER A 110 7.37 7.01 -21.84
CA SER A 110 6.06 6.49 -22.25
C SER A 110 5.81 5.07 -21.74
N TYR A 111 6.87 4.32 -21.39
CA TYR A 111 6.75 3.02 -20.74
C TYR A 111 6.50 3.12 -19.23
N ASP A 112 6.65 4.27 -18.57
CA ASP A 112 6.47 4.35 -17.12
C ASP A 112 5.02 4.00 -16.69
N CYS A 113 4.04 4.20 -17.58
CA CYS A 113 2.66 3.74 -17.43
C CYS A 113 2.39 2.59 -18.42
N PRO A 114 1.90 1.41 -17.98
CA PRO A 114 1.76 0.94 -16.60
C PRO A 114 3.03 0.26 -16.04
N TYR A 115 4.14 0.24 -16.80
CA TYR A 115 5.25 -0.67 -16.52
C TYR A 115 6.17 -0.24 -15.36
N GLY A 116 6.07 1.01 -14.90
CA GLY A 116 6.94 1.57 -13.86
C GLY A 116 8.36 1.83 -14.36
N LYS A 117 9.30 2.03 -13.41
CA LYS A 117 10.72 2.23 -13.70
C LYS A 117 11.55 0.99 -13.37
N LEU A 118 12.73 0.93 -13.98
CA LEU A 118 13.75 -0.07 -13.67
C LEU A 118 14.72 0.52 -12.64
N TYR A 119 15.00 -0.25 -11.60
CA TYR A 119 15.94 0.09 -10.54
C TYR A 119 16.99 -1.01 -10.44
N ASN A 120 18.22 -0.63 -10.13
CA ASN A 120 19.26 -1.60 -9.81
C ASN A 120 19.13 -2.09 -8.35
N PHE A 121 19.82 -3.18 -7.99
CA PHE A 121 19.70 -3.75 -6.64
C PHE A 121 20.24 -2.81 -5.55
N PHE A 122 21.16 -1.90 -5.90
CA PHE A 122 21.64 -0.89 -4.96
C PHE A 122 20.50 0.02 -4.48
N VAL A 123 19.47 0.27 -5.30
CA VAL A 123 18.24 0.96 -4.87
C VAL A 123 17.39 0.05 -3.99
N ALA A 124 17.20 -1.21 -4.40
CA ALA A 124 16.33 -2.16 -3.70
C ALA A 124 16.80 -2.53 -2.28
N SER A 125 18.12 -2.42 -2.03
CA SER A 125 18.77 -2.70 -0.75
C SER A 125 19.24 -1.43 -0.02
N ASP A 126 18.92 -0.24 -0.53
CA ASP A 126 19.35 1.02 0.09
C ASP A 126 18.61 1.28 1.40
N ALA A 127 19.34 1.63 2.46
CA ALA A 127 18.77 1.95 3.76
C ALA A 127 17.85 3.18 3.74
N ARG A 128 17.99 4.07 2.74
CA ARG A 128 17.12 5.23 2.57
C ARG A 128 15.74 4.88 2.01
N ASN A 129 15.56 3.65 1.50
CA ASN A 129 14.32 3.02 1.06
C ASN A 129 13.56 3.78 -0.06
N PRO A 130 13.32 3.15 -1.22
CA PRO A 130 12.59 3.79 -2.31
C PRO A 130 11.05 3.78 -2.13
N CYS A 131 10.52 3.00 -1.19
CA CYS A 131 9.08 2.86 -1.01
C CYS A 131 8.47 4.03 -0.21
N PRO A 132 7.14 4.26 -0.24
CA PRO A 132 6.50 5.26 0.62
C PRO A 132 6.75 5.02 2.11
N ASN A 133 6.59 6.05 2.97
CA ASN A 133 6.71 5.88 4.42
C ASN A 133 5.75 4.80 4.94
N GLY A 134 6.24 3.92 5.81
CA GLY A 134 5.50 2.73 6.28
C GLY A 134 5.59 1.52 5.34
N TRP A 135 6.20 1.67 4.16
CA TRP A 135 6.42 0.61 3.19
C TRP A 135 7.91 0.30 3.04
N ARG A 136 8.22 -0.90 2.54
CA ARG A 136 9.58 -1.37 2.27
C ARG A 136 9.65 -2.14 0.95
N VAL A 137 10.88 -2.32 0.45
CA VAL A 137 11.15 -3.31 -0.59
C VAL A 137 11.02 -4.71 0.02
N PRO A 138 10.26 -5.64 -0.60
CA PRO A 138 10.01 -6.96 -0.03
C PRO A 138 11.29 -7.74 0.20
N SER A 139 11.36 -8.44 1.32
CA SER A 139 12.42 -9.38 1.63
C SER A 139 12.13 -10.76 1.03
N LEU A 140 13.10 -11.67 1.11
CA LEU A 140 12.91 -13.08 0.75
C LEU A 140 11.84 -13.75 1.64
N ALA A 141 11.75 -13.37 2.90
CA ALA A 141 10.71 -13.88 3.81
C ALA A 141 9.32 -13.43 3.38
N ASP A 142 9.16 -12.17 2.94
CA ASP A 142 7.90 -11.65 2.41
C ASP A 142 7.47 -12.40 1.15
N LEU A 143 8.42 -12.66 0.24
CA LEU A 143 8.17 -13.48 -0.95
C LEU A 143 7.72 -14.90 -0.58
N TYR A 144 8.36 -15.53 0.41
CA TYR A 144 7.99 -16.89 0.80
C TYR A 144 6.61 -16.96 1.44
N LYS A 145 6.24 -16.00 2.29
CA LYS A 145 4.87 -15.86 2.80
C LYS A 145 3.85 -15.76 1.65
N LEU A 146 4.12 -14.86 0.69
CA LEU A 146 3.27 -14.68 -0.48
C LEU A 146 3.08 -15.98 -1.28
N ILE A 147 4.17 -16.72 -1.51
CA ILE A 147 4.10 -17.98 -2.25
C ILE A 147 3.31 -19.04 -1.48
N PHE A 148 3.56 -19.23 -0.18
CA PHE A 148 2.85 -20.23 0.61
C PHE A 148 1.36 -19.93 0.76
N PHE A 149 1.00 -18.65 0.87
CA PHE A 149 -0.41 -18.26 0.91
C PHE A 149 -1.14 -18.67 -0.38
N LEU A 150 -0.48 -18.50 -1.53
CA LEU A 150 -1.07 -18.80 -2.85
C LEU A 150 -0.92 -20.28 -3.26
N ASP A 151 0.10 -20.96 -2.77
CA ASP A 151 0.31 -22.39 -2.96
C ASP A 151 0.86 -23.05 -1.69
N PRO A 152 -0.02 -23.56 -0.83
CA PRO A 152 0.38 -24.30 0.37
C PRO A 152 1.20 -25.57 0.10
N ASN A 153 1.25 -26.05 -1.14
CA ASN A 153 2.05 -27.22 -1.54
C ASN A 153 3.46 -26.83 -2.05
N ALA A 154 3.81 -25.54 -2.01
CA ALA A 154 5.13 -25.08 -2.38
C ALA A 154 6.21 -25.78 -1.53
N ASN A 155 7.41 -25.95 -2.10
CA ASN A 155 8.52 -26.58 -1.39
C ASN A 155 8.78 -25.88 -0.04
N PRO A 156 8.66 -26.57 1.11
CA PRO A 156 8.72 -25.91 2.41
C PRO A 156 10.09 -25.31 2.74
N GLN A 157 11.16 -25.81 2.13
CA GLN A 157 12.52 -25.30 2.32
C GLN A 157 12.86 -24.18 1.34
N GLN A 158 12.30 -24.20 0.13
CA GLN A 158 12.61 -23.25 -0.95
C GLN A 158 11.35 -22.91 -1.77
N PRO A 159 10.39 -22.13 -1.24
CA PRO A 159 9.08 -21.91 -1.88
C PRO A 159 9.17 -21.28 -3.27
N GLY A 160 10.18 -20.43 -3.47
CA GLY A 160 10.47 -19.81 -4.77
C GLY A 160 11.10 -20.76 -5.80
N ASN A 161 11.29 -22.03 -5.48
CA ASN A 161 11.70 -23.07 -6.42
C ASN A 161 10.51 -24.00 -6.68
N MET A 162 10.62 -24.84 -7.72
CA MET A 162 9.62 -25.87 -7.96
C MET A 162 9.65 -26.94 -6.85
N PRO A 163 8.49 -27.56 -6.55
CA PRO A 163 7.16 -27.23 -7.07
C PRO A 163 6.57 -25.98 -6.39
N ASN A 164 5.91 -25.11 -7.17
CA ASN A 164 4.93 -24.12 -6.71
C ASN A 164 4.11 -23.63 -7.92
N LYS A 165 2.85 -23.19 -7.75
CA LYS A 165 1.98 -22.62 -8.80
C LYS A 165 1.46 -21.21 -8.47
N ALA A 166 2.09 -20.54 -7.51
CA ALA A 166 1.67 -19.22 -7.05
C ALA A 166 1.70 -18.16 -8.17
N GLY A 167 2.58 -18.32 -9.17
CA GLY A 167 2.74 -17.38 -10.27
C GLY A 167 1.48 -17.15 -11.11
N GLY A 168 0.64 -18.16 -11.28
CA GLY A 168 -0.65 -18.01 -11.98
C GLY A 168 -1.58 -17.00 -11.30
N ALA A 169 -1.66 -17.03 -9.97
CA ALA A 169 -2.50 -16.10 -9.20
C ALA A 169 -1.90 -14.68 -9.12
N LEU A 170 -0.59 -14.52 -9.32
CA LEU A 170 0.12 -13.24 -9.25
C LEU A 170 0.07 -12.44 -10.55
N LYS A 171 0.07 -13.11 -11.72
CA LYS A 171 0.06 -12.46 -13.04
C LYS A 171 -1.30 -11.84 -13.35
N SER A 172 -1.31 -10.67 -14.01
CA SER A 172 -2.51 -10.15 -14.66
C SER A 172 -3.02 -11.18 -15.68
N SER A 173 -4.35 -11.30 -15.81
CA SER A 173 -4.99 -12.23 -16.74
C SER A 173 -4.97 -11.71 -18.18
N GLY A 174 -5.18 -12.60 -19.14
CA GLY A 174 -5.30 -12.25 -20.55
C GLY A 174 -3.96 -11.94 -21.22
N LEU A 175 -4.04 -11.36 -22.42
CA LEU A 175 -2.90 -11.18 -23.33
C LEU A 175 -2.68 -9.72 -23.74
N THR A 176 -3.31 -8.75 -23.06
CA THR A 176 -3.09 -7.32 -23.32
C THR A 176 -1.63 -6.93 -23.12
N TYR A 177 -1.00 -7.44 -22.06
CA TYR A 177 0.40 -7.19 -21.72
C TYR A 177 1.30 -8.41 -21.86
N TRP A 178 0.73 -9.60 -21.64
CA TRP A 178 1.47 -10.86 -21.69
C TRP A 178 1.45 -11.47 -23.08
N ARG A 179 2.58 -12.01 -23.50
CA ARG A 179 2.69 -12.92 -24.63
C ARG A 179 1.93 -14.21 -24.36
N SER A 180 1.31 -14.76 -25.40
CA SER A 180 0.69 -16.09 -25.36
C SER A 180 1.72 -17.17 -25.02
N PRO A 181 1.41 -18.15 -24.14
CA PRO A 181 0.06 -18.47 -23.65
C PRO A 181 -0.38 -17.75 -22.36
N ASN A 182 0.49 -17.02 -21.66
CA ASN A 182 0.26 -16.54 -20.29
C ASN A 182 -0.34 -17.64 -19.37
N THR A 183 0.33 -18.80 -19.33
CA THR A 183 -0.19 -20.05 -18.74
C THR A 183 -0.78 -19.82 -17.35
N ASN A 184 -2.03 -20.27 -17.18
CA ASN A 184 -2.82 -20.25 -15.93
C ASN A 184 -2.85 -18.91 -15.18
N ALA A 185 -2.67 -17.78 -15.87
CA ALA A 185 -2.77 -16.46 -15.24
C ALA A 185 -4.23 -16.14 -14.90
N THR A 186 -4.51 -15.94 -13.62
CA THR A 186 -5.87 -15.70 -13.11
C THR A 186 -6.01 -14.35 -12.40
N ASN A 187 -4.90 -13.78 -11.94
CA ASN A 187 -4.89 -12.57 -11.10
C ASN A 187 -5.80 -12.64 -9.86
N LEU A 188 -6.11 -13.83 -9.34
CA LEU A 188 -7.02 -13.97 -8.20
C LEU A 188 -6.48 -13.30 -6.93
N SER A 189 -5.16 -13.13 -6.82
CA SER A 189 -4.54 -12.42 -5.69
C SER A 189 -4.69 -10.90 -5.77
N GLY A 190 -5.04 -10.36 -6.93
CA GLY A 190 -4.98 -8.93 -7.21
C GLY A 190 -3.56 -8.35 -7.33
N PHE A 191 -2.50 -9.14 -7.15
CA PHE A 191 -1.13 -8.66 -7.31
C PHE A 191 -0.94 -8.00 -8.68
N SER A 192 -1.59 -8.48 -9.74
CA SER A 192 -1.66 -7.80 -11.05
C SER A 192 -0.29 -7.57 -11.71
N ALA A 193 0.58 -8.58 -11.69
CA ALA A 193 1.88 -8.48 -12.33
C ALA A 193 1.77 -8.42 -13.86
N ILE A 194 2.49 -7.47 -14.46
CA ILE A 194 2.65 -7.32 -15.91
C ILE A 194 4.13 -7.37 -16.29
N PRO A 195 4.49 -7.83 -17.50
CA PRO A 195 5.87 -7.87 -17.96
C PRO A 195 6.47 -6.46 -18.01
N ASN A 196 7.72 -6.29 -17.60
CA ASN A 196 8.29 -4.95 -17.37
C ASN A 196 9.64 -4.68 -18.05
N GLY A 197 10.14 -5.65 -18.83
CA GLY A 197 11.45 -5.54 -19.45
C GLY A 197 12.56 -5.64 -18.39
N GLY A 198 13.72 -5.10 -18.71
CA GLY A 198 14.88 -5.17 -17.82
C GLY A 198 16.11 -4.55 -18.46
N ARG A 199 17.16 -4.39 -17.67
CA ARG A 199 18.44 -3.84 -18.14
C ARG A 199 19.60 -4.63 -17.54
N ASN A 200 20.45 -5.21 -18.36
CA ASN A 200 21.56 -6.01 -17.87
C ASN A 200 22.76 -5.17 -17.39
N ASP A 201 23.77 -5.83 -16.83
CA ASP A 201 24.96 -5.16 -16.27
C ASP A 201 25.86 -4.50 -17.31
N ALA A 202 25.65 -4.80 -18.60
CA ALA A 202 26.30 -4.12 -19.72
C ALA A 202 25.52 -2.86 -20.16
N GLY A 203 24.41 -2.55 -19.49
CA GLY A 203 23.54 -1.42 -19.80
C GLY A 203 22.59 -1.66 -20.97
N ALA A 204 22.48 -2.89 -21.48
CA ALA A 204 21.58 -3.25 -22.57
C ALA A 204 20.19 -3.64 -22.05
N PHE A 205 19.14 -3.20 -22.73
CA PHE A 205 17.77 -3.54 -22.40
C PHE A 205 17.41 -4.95 -22.87
N SER A 206 16.71 -5.72 -22.03
CA SER A 206 16.12 -6.99 -22.43
C SER A 206 14.90 -6.76 -23.32
N PHE A 207 14.49 -7.77 -24.09
CA PHE A 207 13.25 -7.76 -24.87
C PHE A 207 12.12 -8.55 -24.15
N SER A 208 12.07 -8.47 -22.82
CA SER A 208 11.13 -9.23 -21.98
C SER A 208 9.88 -8.46 -21.57
N ASN A 209 9.61 -7.29 -22.17
CA ASN A 209 8.48 -6.41 -21.83
C ASN A 209 7.09 -6.93 -22.23
N ASP A 210 7.01 -8.16 -22.76
CA ASP A 210 5.78 -8.94 -22.93
C ASP A 210 5.94 -10.39 -22.41
N ALA A 211 7.13 -10.78 -21.94
CA ALA A 211 7.48 -12.18 -21.68
C ALA A 211 7.70 -12.51 -20.21
N ALA A 212 8.19 -11.56 -19.41
CA ALA A 212 8.44 -11.78 -18.00
C ALA A 212 8.28 -10.50 -17.17
N ALA A 213 7.77 -10.66 -15.95
CA ALA A 213 7.74 -9.63 -14.93
C ALA A 213 8.80 -9.94 -13.88
N SER A 214 9.69 -8.98 -13.61
CA SER A 214 10.75 -9.12 -12.62
C SER A 214 10.62 -8.05 -11.52
N TYR A 215 10.77 -8.47 -10.26
CA TYR A 215 10.66 -7.59 -9.09
C TYR A 215 11.78 -7.83 -8.10
N TRP A 216 12.62 -6.82 -7.86
CA TRP A 216 13.67 -6.90 -6.86
C TRP A 216 13.11 -7.19 -5.45
N LEU A 217 13.83 -8.04 -4.72
CA LEU A 217 13.74 -8.13 -3.27
C LEU A 217 14.89 -7.32 -2.64
N SER A 218 14.78 -6.97 -1.37
CA SER A 218 15.85 -6.33 -0.59
C SER A 218 16.91 -7.32 -0.10
N THR A 219 16.66 -8.62 -0.20
CA THR A 219 17.55 -9.66 0.32
C THR A 219 18.70 -9.96 -0.62
N GLN A 220 19.92 -9.86 -0.09
CA GLN A 220 21.16 -10.18 -0.78
C GLN A 220 21.41 -11.70 -0.80
N VAL A 221 21.89 -12.24 -1.92
CA VAL A 221 22.34 -13.64 -2.03
C VAL A 221 23.85 -13.80 -1.83
N GLY A 222 24.61 -12.79 -2.23
CA GLY A 222 26.06 -12.77 -2.17
C GLY A 222 26.61 -11.39 -2.52
N PRO A 223 27.94 -11.18 -2.45
CA PRO A 223 28.55 -9.89 -2.72
C PRO A 223 28.12 -9.33 -4.09
N GLY A 224 27.45 -8.17 -4.08
CA GLY A 224 26.98 -7.53 -5.31
C GLY A 224 25.88 -8.29 -6.05
N MET A 225 25.08 -9.13 -5.39
CA MET A 225 23.96 -9.86 -5.99
C MET A 225 22.71 -9.86 -5.10
N GLY A 226 21.55 -9.66 -5.71
CA GLY A 226 20.26 -9.66 -5.03
C GLY A 226 19.34 -10.79 -5.50
N PHE A 227 18.33 -11.11 -4.69
CA PHE A 227 17.22 -11.94 -5.14
C PHE A 227 16.13 -11.10 -5.80
N PHE A 228 15.43 -11.67 -6.78
CA PHE A 228 14.23 -11.08 -7.37
C PHE A 228 13.17 -12.17 -7.63
N LEU A 229 11.90 -11.76 -7.63
CA LEU A 229 10.78 -12.58 -8.12
C LEU A 229 10.72 -12.45 -9.65
N GLU A 230 10.62 -13.59 -10.33
CA GLU A 230 10.37 -13.68 -11.76
C GLU A 230 9.08 -14.46 -12.05
N LEU A 231 8.25 -13.90 -12.90
CA LEU A 231 7.04 -14.51 -13.44
C LEU A 231 7.15 -14.52 -14.96
N ALA A 232 7.13 -15.71 -15.57
CA ALA A 232 7.29 -15.87 -17.01
C ALA A 232 5.99 -16.31 -17.69
N TYR A 233 5.80 -15.89 -18.94
CA TYR A 233 4.58 -16.15 -19.71
C TYR A 233 4.24 -17.63 -19.97
N PRO A 234 5.19 -18.59 -20.14
CA PRO A 234 4.83 -19.96 -20.52
C PRO A 234 4.51 -20.84 -19.31
N GLN A 235 4.61 -20.32 -18.09
CA GLN A 235 4.47 -21.09 -16.85
C GLN A 235 3.62 -20.36 -15.81
N ASP A 236 3.27 -21.05 -14.73
CA ASP A 236 2.47 -20.55 -13.61
C ASP A 236 3.24 -20.57 -12.28
N TYR A 237 4.56 -20.72 -12.33
CA TYR A 237 5.43 -20.74 -11.15
C TYR A 237 5.86 -19.33 -10.77
N ALA A 238 5.94 -19.07 -9.47
CA ALA A 238 6.66 -17.92 -8.92
C ALA A 238 8.12 -18.34 -8.67
N VAL A 239 9.04 -17.76 -9.45
CA VAL A 239 10.46 -18.15 -9.39
C VAL A 239 11.23 -17.13 -8.59
N ARG A 240 11.96 -17.58 -7.58
CA ARG A 240 12.96 -16.78 -6.88
C ARG A 240 14.29 -16.95 -7.59
N ASN A 241 14.70 -15.92 -8.31
CA ASN A 241 15.92 -15.87 -9.09
C ASN A 241 16.92 -14.90 -8.44
N ALA A 242 18.15 -14.86 -8.93
CA ALA A 242 19.18 -13.94 -8.44
C ALA A 242 20.00 -13.37 -9.59
N TYR A 243 20.42 -12.11 -9.45
CA TYR A 243 21.29 -11.46 -10.42
C TYR A 243 22.24 -10.47 -9.77
N PHE A 244 23.24 -10.05 -10.53
CA PHE A 244 24.15 -8.98 -10.16
C PHE A 244 23.45 -7.66 -9.90
N ALA A 245 24.06 -6.85 -9.03
CA ALA A 245 23.44 -5.67 -8.47
C ALA A 245 23.16 -4.55 -9.48
N LYS A 246 23.76 -4.62 -10.68
CA LYS A 246 23.55 -3.66 -11.76
C LYS A 246 22.34 -4.01 -12.64
N TYR A 247 21.72 -5.18 -12.48
CA TYR A 247 20.53 -5.51 -13.24
C TYR A 247 19.37 -4.59 -12.86
N GLY A 248 18.74 -3.99 -13.86
CA GLY A 248 17.59 -3.13 -13.73
C GLY A 248 16.31 -3.95 -13.86
N CYS A 249 15.51 -4.01 -12.81
CA CYS A 249 14.13 -4.50 -12.86
C CYS A 249 13.23 -3.68 -11.93
N CYS A 250 11.92 -3.94 -11.96
CA CYS A 250 10.97 -3.16 -11.18
C CYS A 250 11.05 -3.47 -9.69
N ILE A 251 10.42 -2.62 -8.89
CA ILE A 251 10.15 -2.83 -7.47
C ILE A 251 8.65 -2.77 -7.27
N ARG A 252 8.14 -3.62 -6.38
CA ARG A 252 6.80 -3.50 -5.77
C ARG A 252 6.95 -3.50 -4.28
N CYS A 253 6.44 -2.47 -3.63
CA CYS A 253 6.59 -2.30 -2.20
C CYS A 253 5.61 -3.19 -1.43
N VAL A 254 5.99 -3.51 -0.19
CA VAL A 254 5.16 -4.25 0.77
C VAL A 254 5.15 -3.50 2.09
N ALA A 255 4.07 -3.66 2.84
CA ALA A 255 3.93 -3.16 4.20
C ALA A 255 3.22 -4.21 5.04
N ASP A 256 3.45 -4.17 6.35
CA ASP A 256 2.76 -5.06 7.27
C ASP A 256 1.36 -4.49 7.54
N LEU A 257 0.33 -5.34 7.51
CA LEU A 257 -1.05 -4.87 7.67
C LEU A 257 -1.25 -4.09 8.98
N SER A 258 -0.57 -4.50 10.06
CA SER A 258 -0.56 -3.83 11.37
C SER A 258 0.14 -2.46 11.38
N THR A 259 0.99 -2.17 10.40
CA THR A 259 1.66 -0.86 10.26
C THR A 259 0.82 0.12 9.42
N LEU A 260 -0.15 -0.38 8.67
CA LEU A 260 -1.06 0.41 7.84
C LEU A 260 -2.48 0.51 8.39
N SER A 261 -2.87 -0.38 9.31
CA SER A 261 -4.10 -0.21 10.05
C SER A 261 -3.91 0.90 11.08
N THR A 262 -4.71 1.96 10.95
CA THR A 262 -4.96 2.86 12.08
C THR A 262 -5.55 2.02 13.21
N GLU A 263 -4.75 1.79 14.24
CA GLU A 263 -5.05 1.02 15.47
C GLU A 263 -6.24 0.07 15.35
N GLU A 264 -6.02 -1.11 14.78
CA GLU A 264 -6.88 -2.23 15.16
C GLU A 264 -6.72 -2.41 16.67
N SER A 265 -7.82 -2.19 17.38
CA SER A 265 -7.91 -2.38 18.83
C SER A 265 -7.41 -3.78 19.16
N GLU A 266 -6.16 -3.88 19.62
CA GLU A 266 -5.70 -5.09 20.30
C GLU A 266 -6.72 -5.40 21.40
N VAL A 267 -7.02 -6.70 21.59
CA VAL A 267 -7.85 -7.13 22.72
C VAL A 267 -7.20 -6.54 23.98
N PRO A 268 -7.89 -5.67 24.72
CA PRO A 268 -7.28 -4.97 25.84
C PRO A 268 -6.64 -5.97 26.79
N ARG A 269 -5.34 -5.80 27.09
CA ARG A 269 -4.65 -6.63 28.10
C ARG A 269 -5.06 -6.30 29.54
N PHE A 270 -6.12 -5.53 29.67
CA PHE A 270 -6.70 -5.02 30.89
C PHE A 270 -8.23 -5.09 30.80
N SER A 271 -8.90 -5.14 31.94
CA SER A 271 -10.35 -5.06 32.03
C SER A 271 -10.75 -3.85 32.87
N VAL A 272 -11.87 -3.24 32.48
CA VAL A 272 -12.43 -2.07 33.16
C VAL A 272 -13.80 -2.46 33.72
N PHE A 273 -13.99 -2.30 35.03
CA PHE A 273 -15.24 -2.65 35.70
C PHE A 273 -15.51 -1.78 36.96
N PRO A 274 -16.77 -1.56 37.35
CA PRO A 274 -17.97 -1.91 36.59
C PRO A 274 -18.04 -1.12 35.28
N ASN A 275 -18.72 -1.67 34.28
CA ASN A 275 -18.96 -0.99 33.02
C ASN A 275 -20.29 -1.52 32.45
N PRO A 276 -21.39 -0.75 32.46
CA PRO A 276 -21.47 0.69 32.82
C PRO A 276 -21.13 1.04 34.28
N ALA A 277 -20.76 2.30 34.55
CA ALA A 277 -20.35 2.81 35.85
C ALA A 277 -20.95 4.18 36.19
N ASN A 278 -21.11 4.46 37.48
CA ASN A 278 -21.60 5.74 37.98
C ASN A 278 -20.48 6.58 38.60
N ASP A 279 -19.82 6.09 39.65
CA ASP A 279 -18.90 6.92 40.43
C ASP A 279 -17.43 6.62 40.16
N TYR A 280 -17.10 5.36 39.88
CA TYR A 280 -15.73 4.93 39.68
C TYR A 280 -15.66 3.75 38.71
N ILE A 281 -14.46 3.54 38.17
CA ILE A 281 -14.05 2.32 37.48
C ILE A 281 -12.77 1.78 38.12
N GLN A 282 -12.59 0.47 38.03
CA GLN A 282 -11.36 -0.23 38.35
C GLN A 282 -10.72 -0.72 37.07
N ILE A 283 -9.41 -0.53 36.96
CA ILE A 283 -8.61 -1.00 35.85
C ILE A 283 -7.77 -2.16 36.37
N LYS A 284 -8.11 -3.38 35.95
CA LYS A 284 -7.31 -4.57 36.23
C LYS A 284 -6.44 -4.87 35.04
N SER A 285 -5.13 -4.91 35.24
CA SER A 285 -4.14 -5.06 34.17
C SER A 285 -3.06 -6.06 34.56
N ASP A 286 -2.18 -6.40 33.62
CA ASP A 286 -0.96 -7.17 33.86
C ASP A 286 0.08 -6.31 34.60
N GLU A 287 0.86 -6.90 35.52
CA GLU A 287 1.88 -6.19 36.31
C GLU A 287 2.88 -5.41 35.42
N ARG A 288 3.11 -5.86 34.19
CA ARG A 288 3.98 -5.17 33.21
C ARG A 288 3.47 -3.79 32.79
N MET A 289 2.21 -3.47 33.05
CA MET A 289 1.60 -2.17 32.71
C MET A 289 1.70 -1.15 33.86
N ASN A 290 2.22 -1.56 35.02
CA ASN A 290 2.38 -0.65 36.16
C ASN A 290 3.35 0.49 35.84
N GLY A 291 2.93 1.71 36.12
CA GLY A 291 3.69 2.91 35.79
C GLY A 291 3.47 3.45 34.39
N GLU A 292 2.55 2.90 33.59
CA GLU A 292 2.13 3.51 32.31
C GLU A 292 1.12 4.64 32.52
N GLU A 293 1.18 5.68 31.69
CA GLU A 293 0.17 6.74 31.68
C GLU A 293 -1.10 6.23 30.98
N TYR A 294 -2.25 6.31 31.66
CA TYR A 294 -3.55 6.11 31.03
C TYR A 294 -4.21 7.46 30.78
N VAL A 295 -5.01 7.52 29.72
CA VAL A 295 -5.88 8.67 29.40
C VAL A 295 -7.30 8.19 29.12
N ILE A 296 -8.27 9.00 29.53
CA ILE A 296 -9.69 8.82 29.22
C ILE A 296 -10.11 9.99 28.33
N THR A 297 -10.65 9.70 27.16
CA THR A 297 -11.15 10.69 26.20
C THR A 297 -12.63 10.52 25.92
N ASP A 298 -13.30 11.60 25.50
CA ASP A 298 -14.66 11.51 24.96
C ASP A 298 -14.69 10.98 23.51
N LEU A 299 -15.89 10.90 22.91
CA LEU A 299 -16.11 10.46 21.52
C LEU A 299 -15.40 11.32 20.46
N THR A 300 -15.05 12.56 20.78
CA THR A 300 -14.35 13.49 19.87
C THR A 300 -12.83 13.40 20.02
N GLY A 301 -12.34 12.57 20.94
CA GLY A 301 -10.92 12.45 21.28
C GLY A 301 -10.42 13.52 22.25
N ARG A 302 -11.31 14.33 22.85
CA ARG A 302 -10.93 15.33 23.84
C ARG A 302 -10.51 14.64 25.14
N LEU A 303 -9.37 15.05 25.70
CA LEU A 303 -8.87 14.55 26.98
C LEU A 303 -9.79 14.97 28.12
N MET A 304 -10.25 13.98 28.89
CA MET A 304 -11.12 14.16 30.05
C MET A 304 -10.36 13.90 31.35
N LEU A 305 -9.65 12.78 31.43
CA LEU A 305 -8.83 12.40 32.59
C LEU A 305 -7.51 11.77 32.15
N ARG A 306 -6.51 11.83 33.01
CA ARG A 306 -5.26 11.09 32.88
C ARG A 306 -4.70 10.71 34.24
N GLY A 307 -3.87 9.69 34.28
CA GLY A 307 -3.17 9.28 35.49
C GLY A 307 -2.13 8.21 35.20
N MET A 308 -1.49 7.71 36.25
CA MET A 308 -0.52 6.62 36.16
C MET A 308 -1.15 5.33 36.65
N LEU A 309 -0.95 4.24 35.91
CA LEU A 309 -1.46 2.93 36.27
C LEU A 309 -0.70 2.36 37.46
N SER A 310 -1.43 1.75 38.38
CA SER A 310 -0.91 0.94 39.47
C SER A 310 -1.78 -0.31 39.63
N ASP A 311 -1.27 -1.31 40.35
CA ASP A 311 -2.05 -2.52 40.66
C ASP A 311 -3.40 -2.17 41.30
N ASN A 312 -4.48 -2.71 40.73
CA ASN A 312 -5.88 -2.50 41.15
C ASN A 312 -6.28 -1.02 41.27
N LEU A 313 -5.81 -0.17 40.36
CA LEU A 313 -6.16 1.24 40.33
C LEU A 313 -7.68 1.45 40.24
N THR A 314 -8.20 2.28 41.15
CA THR A 314 -9.56 2.81 41.11
C THR A 314 -9.52 4.27 40.63
N VAL A 315 -10.29 4.58 39.59
CA VAL A 315 -10.39 5.91 38.99
C VAL A 315 -11.78 6.46 39.24
N SER A 316 -11.85 7.64 39.87
CA SER A 316 -13.12 8.38 40.02
C SER A 316 -13.55 8.96 38.68
N ILE A 317 -14.82 8.76 38.34
CA ILE A 317 -15.46 9.31 37.14
C ILE A 317 -16.71 10.13 37.47
N VAL A 318 -16.91 10.48 38.75
CA VAL A 318 -18.07 11.25 39.23
C VAL A 318 -18.24 12.58 38.47
N GLU A 319 -17.13 13.24 38.15
CA GLU A 319 -17.15 14.54 37.45
C GLU A 319 -17.36 14.43 35.94
N LEU A 320 -17.34 13.21 35.38
CA LEU A 320 -17.62 13.00 33.96
C LEU A 320 -19.13 13.05 33.71
N PRO A 321 -19.60 13.83 32.71
CA PRO A 321 -20.98 13.74 32.25
C PRO A 321 -21.35 12.32 31.81
N SER A 322 -22.62 11.93 31.94
CA SER A 322 -23.13 10.69 31.38
C SER A 322 -22.85 10.60 29.88
N GLY A 323 -22.29 9.47 29.43
CA GLY A 323 -21.83 9.34 28.07
C GLY A 323 -20.82 8.21 27.85
N MET A 324 -20.30 8.17 26.63
CA MET A 324 -19.30 7.18 26.21
C MET A 324 -17.92 7.80 26.23
N TYR A 325 -16.97 7.06 26.82
CA TYR A 325 -15.57 7.43 26.90
C TYR A 325 -14.68 6.27 26.46
N PHE A 326 -13.43 6.58 26.14
CA PHE A 326 -12.41 5.60 25.77
C PHE A 326 -11.20 5.74 26.67
N LEU A 327 -10.78 4.63 27.26
CA LEU A 327 -9.53 4.52 28.01
C LEU A 327 -8.45 3.89 27.12
N ARG A 328 -7.30 4.55 27.04
CA ARG A 328 -6.12 4.09 26.29
C ARG A 328 -4.82 4.49 26.98
N PHE A 329 -3.70 3.96 26.50
CA PHE A 329 -2.35 4.23 26.97
C PHE A 329 -1.54 4.93 25.86
N PRO A 330 -1.20 6.23 25.94
CA PRO A 330 -0.63 6.96 24.80
C PRO A 330 0.78 6.51 24.38
N THR A 331 1.56 5.98 25.33
CA THR A 331 2.96 5.60 25.16
C THR A 331 3.13 4.18 24.61
N THR A 332 2.07 3.38 24.62
CA THR A 332 2.10 1.94 24.39
C THR A 332 0.78 1.46 23.79
N ASN A 333 0.82 0.58 22.80
CA ASN A 333 -0.39 0.04 22.20
C ASN A 333 -0.96 -1.15 23.02
N TRP A 334 -1.56 -0.91 24.18
CA TRP A 334 -2.18 -1.95 25.03
C TRP A 334 -3.66 -2.22 24.72
N GLY A 335 -4.16 -1.67 23.61
CA GLY A 335 -5.59 -1.70 23.25
C GLY A 335 -6.40 -0.56 23.90
N VAL A 336 -7.66 -0.45 23.48
CA VAL A 336 -8.59 0.59 23.92
C VAL A 336 -9.80 -0.07 24.60
N SER A 337 -10.23 0.47 25.75
CA SER A 337 -11.45 0.02 26.41
C SER A 337 -12.51 1.11 26.41
N LYS A 338 -13.72 0.75 25.98
CA LYS A 338 -14.90 1.62 26.03
C LYS A 338 -15.43 1.66 27.46
N ILE A 339 -15.74 2.85 27.96
CA ILE A 339 -16.39 3.09 29.25
C ILE A 339 -17.76 3.72 28.99
N ILE A 340 -18.79 3.23 29.67
CA ILE A 340 -20.13 3.82 29.68
C ILE A 340 -20.35 4.44 31.07
N LYS A 341 -20.42 5.77 31.14
CA LYS A 341 -20.82 6.52 32.33
C LYS A 341 -22.33 6.73 32.28
N GLU A 342 -23.04 6.26 33.30
CA GLU A 342 -24.48 6.50 33.47
C GLU A 342 -24.78 7.85 34.13
#